data_AF-A0A6V7EBI7-F1
#
_entry.id   AF-A0A6V7EBI7-F1
#
_cell.length_a   1.000
_cell.length_b   1.000
_cell.length_c   1.000
_cell.angle_alpha   90.00
_cell.angle_beta   90.00
_cell.angle_gamma   90.00
#
_symmetry.space_group_name_H-M   'P 1'
#
loop_
_entity.id
_entity.type
_entity.pdbx_description
1 polymer ?
#
loop_
_entity_poly.entity_id
_entity_poly.type
_entity_poly.pdbx_seq_one_letter_code
_entity_poly.pdbx_strand_id
1 'polypeptide(L)'
;MTTHLLCVNVLTRYYINAMKQRPAPRESADVAASLKMLADALACLKEPGAVEAFLRDLCTPAELEAMSDRWRVVPLLIKGVPYREIHELTQVSVTTIGRVARTLEHGAGGYATALREQSARPVESH
;
A
#
# COMPACT_ATOMS: atom_id res chain seq x y z
N MET A 1 28.54 36.84 34.88
CA MET A 1 27.33 36.21 34.31
C MET A 1 27.12 36.89 32.97
N THR A 2 27.25 36.24 31.82
CA THR A 2 26.24 35.28 31.32
C THR A 2 26.87 34.42 30.20
N THR A 3 27.28 33.21 30.55
CA THR A 3 27.75 32.18 29.60
C THR A 3 26.54 31.35 29.20
N HIS A 4 25.68 31.81 28.28
CA HIS A 4 24.47 31.03 27.95
C HIS A 4 23.88 31.19 26.54
N LEU A 5 24.64 31.63 25.53
CA LEU A 5 24.07 31.87 24.20
C LEU A 5 24.90 31.35 23.01
N LEU A 6 25.44 30.12 23.10
CA LEU A 6 26.08 29.45 21.95
C LEU A 6 25.61 28.00 21.70
N CYS A 7 24.60 27.49 22.41
CA CYS A 7 24.13 26.11 22.24
C CYS A 7 22.78 25.96 21.49
N VAL A 8 22.20 27.04 20.97
CA VAL A 8 20.90 26.98 20.26
C VAL A 8 21.06 26.90 18.73
N ASN A 9 22.28 27.01 18.19
CA ASN A 9 22.48 27.30 16.77
C ASN A 9 22.92 26.12 15.89
N VAL A 10 23.17 24.93 16.46
CA VAL A 10 23.56 23.73 15.69
C VAL A 10 22.38 22.79 15.49
N LEU A 11 21.68 22.42 16.58
CA LEU A 11 20.52 21.51 16.50
C LEU A 11 19.35 22.12 15.72
N THR A 12 19.07 23.41 15.90
CA THR A 12 18.01 24.13 15.16
C THR A 12 18.32 24.22 13.68
N ARG A 13 19.60 24.41 13.31
CA ARG A 13 20.06 24.45 11.91
C ARG A 13 20.04 23.07 11.27
N TYR A 14 20.34 22.03 12.05
CA TYR A 14 20.24 20.63 11.62
C TYR A 14 18.77 20.25 11.36
N TYR A 15 17.84 20.60 12.26
CA TYR A 15 16.41 20.37 12.07
C TYR A 15 15.82 21.15 10.88
N ILE A 16 16.20 22.42 10.71
CA ILE A 16 15.72 23.24 9.59
C ILE A 16 16.26 22.77 8.23
N ASN A 17 17.50 22.28 8.16
CA ASN A 17 18.09 21.76 6.91
C ASN A 17 17.68 20.31 6.61
N ALA A 18 17.55 19.45 7.62
CA ALA A 18 17.16 18.04 7.44
C ALA A 18 15.71 17.90 6.94
N MET A 19 14.83 18.87 7.25
CA MET A 19 13.45 18.87 6.77
C MET A 19 13.26 19.60 5.42
N LYS A 20 14.30 20.21 4.83
CA LYS A 20 14.20 21.03 3.60
C LYS A 20 14.96 20.51 2.38
N GLN A 21 15.48 19.30 2.42
CA GLN A 21 16.08 18.66 1.24
C GLN A 21 15.26 17.43 0.90
N ARG A 22 14.11 17.64 0.24
CA ARG A 22 13.49 16.55 -0.53
C ARG A 22 14.47 16.25 -1.67
N PRO A 23 15.10 15.06 -1.72
CA PRO A 23 15.95 14.72 -2.86
C PRO A 23 15.16 14.94 -4.15
N ALA A 24 15.86 15.37 -5.21
CA ALA A 24 15.22 15.60 -6.50
C ALA A 24 14.30 14.42 -6.84
N PRO A 25 13.07 14.66 -7.35
CA PRO A 25 12.17 13.58 -7.69
C PRO A 25 12.92 12.57 -8.56
N ARG A 26 12.98 11.30 -8.13
CA ARG A 26 13.53 10.22 -8.96
C ARG A 26 12.87 10.29 -10.33
N GLU A 27 13.66 10.20 -11.40
CA GLU A 27 13.13 10.20 -12.76
C GLU A 27 12.07 9.09 -12.89
N SER A 28 10.99 9.35 -13.62
CA SER A 28 9.85 8.44 -13.73
C SER A 28 10.24 7.04 -14.27
N ALA A 29 11.29 6.98 -15.09
CA ALA A 29 11.85 5.74 -15.61
C ALA A 29 12.47 4.86 -14.51
N ASP A 30 13.17 5.45 -13.54
CA ASP A 30 13.80 4.73 -12.43
C ASP A 30 12.74 4.11 -11.49
N VAL A 31 11.65 4.85 -11.25
CA VAL A 31 10.50 4.35 -10.46
C VAL A 31 9.80 3.19 -11.17
N ALA A 32 9.59 3.29 -12.49
CA ALA A 32 8.97 2.23 -13.27
C ALA A 32 9.84 0.95 -13.32
N ALA A 33 11.15 1.11 -13.49
CA ALA A 33 12.09 0.00 -13.46
C ALA A 33 12.12 -0.70 -12.08
N SER A 34 12.18 0.09 -11.00
CA SER A 34 12.14 -0.41 -9.63
C SER A 34 10.83 -1.16 -9.33
N LEU A 35 9.69 -0.62 -9.78
CA LEU A 35 8.39 -1.28 -9.62
C LEU A 35 8.33 -2.60 -10.40
N LYS A 36 8.89 -2.64 -11.61
CA LYS A 36 8.95 -3.87 -12.40
C LYS A 36 9.77 -4.95 -11.66
N MET A 37 10.93 -4.60 -11.12
CA MET A 37 11.75 -5.55 -10.35
C MET A 37 11.01 -6.12 -9.14
N LEU A 38 10.27 -5.29 -8.42
CA LEU A 38 9.44 -5.74 -7.31
C LEU A 38 8.29 -6.66 -7.77
N ALA A 39 7.63 -6.32 -8.88
CA ALA A 39 6.58 -7.14 -9.45
C ALA A 39 7.10 -8.53 -9.89
N ASP A 40 8.27 -8.57 -10.53
CA ASP A 40 8.92 -9.81 -10.94
C ASP A 40 9.27 -10.68 -9.72
N ALA A 41 9.73 -10.07 -8.61
CA ALA A 41 10.01 -10.79 -7.37
C ALA A 41 8.75 -11.41 -6.75
N LEU A 42 7.65 -10.65 -6.69
CA LEU A 42 6.35 -11.14 -6.22
C LEU A 42 5.82 -12.29 -7.09
N ALA A 43 5.97 -12.19 -8.42
CA ALA A 43 5.51 -13.21 -9.37
C ALA A 43 6.26 -14.55 -9.25
N CYS A 44 7.47 -14.56 -8.69
CA CYS A 44 8.23 -15.78 -8.43
C CYS A 44 7.72 -16.59 -7.22
N LEU A 45 6.95 -15.96 -6.32
CA LEU A 45 6.43 -16.60 -5.11
C LEU A 45 5.11 -17.34 -5.42
N LYS A 46 5.09 -18.66 -5.24
CA LYS A 46 3.95 -19.53 -5.61
C LYS A 46 2.98 -19.81 -4.45
N GLU A 47 3.52 -19.78 -3.23
CA GLU A 47 2.79 -20.13 -2.02
C GLU A 47 2.28 -18.89 -1.30
N PRO A 48 1.00 -18.85 -0.86
CA PRO A 48 0.46 -17.72 -0.10
C PRO A 48 1.30 -17.35 1.12
N GLY A 49 1.81 -18.35 1.86
CA GLY A 49 2.66 -18.12 3.03
C GLY A 49 4.00 -17.46 2.69
N ALA A 50 4.57 -17.75 1.51
CA ALA A 50 5.80 -17.11 1.07
C ALA A 50 5.56 -15.63 0.69
N VAL A 51 4.43 -15.34 0.05
CA VAL A 51 4.01 -13.95 -0.23
C VAL A 51 3.76 -13.19 1.07
N GLU A 52 3.08 -13.80 2.04
CA GLU A 52 2.81 -13.15 3.33
C GLU A 52 4.11 -12.81 4.08
N ALA A 53 5.05 -13.76 4.17
CA ALA A 53 6.35 -13.53 4.80
C ALA A 53 7.10 -12.38 4.09
N PHE A 54 7.16 -12.40 2.76
CA PHE A 54 7.79 -11.34 1.97
C PHE A 54 7.16 -9.96 2.24
N LEU A 55 5.83 -9.87 2.31
CA LEU A 55 5.15 -8.61 2.59
C LEU A 55 5.41 -8.12 4.02
N ARG A 56 5.55 -9.03 5.00
CA ARG A 56 5.90 -8.67 6.39
C ARG A 56 7.32 -8.12 6.51
N ASP A 57 8.24 -8.58 5.68
CA ASP A 57 9.61 -8.04 5.62
C ASP A 57 9.66 -6.68 4.91
N LEU A 58 8.86 -6.51 3.85
CA LEU A 58 8.88 -5.33 2.99
C LEU A 58 8.08 -4.14 3.54
N CYS A 59 6.95 -4.41 4.18
CA CYS A 59 5.96 -3.40 4.53
C CYS A 59 5.87 -3.18 6.05
N THR A 60 5.53 -1.96 6.42
CA THR A 60 5.09 -1.64 7.78
C THR A 60 3.73 -2.27 8.09
N PRO A 61 3.38 -2.47 9.37
CA PRO A 61 2.05 -2.98 9.75
C PRO A 61 0.89 -2.16 9.20
N ALA A 62 1.02 -0.83 9.16
CA ALA A 62 -0.02 0.06 8.63
C ALA A 62 -0.19 -0.07 7.10
N GLU A 63 0.89 -0.35 6.37
CA GLU A 63 0.82 -0.62 4.93
C GLU A 63 0.16 -1.97 4.65
N LEU A 64 0.47 -3.00 5.45
CA LEU A 64 -0.20 -4.31 5.37
C LEU A 64 -1.70 -4.18 5.64
N GLU A 65 -2.08 -3.46 6.69
CA GLU A 65 -3.48 -3.17 7.02
C GLU A 65 -4.17 -2.44 5.87
N ALA A 66 -3.57 -1.36 5.36
CA ALA A 66 -4.14 -0.59 4.27
C ALA A 66 -4.30 -1.39 2.97
N MET A 67 -3.38 -2.29 2.64
CA MET A 67 -3.51 -3.19 1.49
C MET A 67 -4.61 -4.23 1.70
N SER A 68 -4.65 -4.83 2.89
CA SER A 68 -5.63 -5.85 3.27
C SER A 68 -7.05 -5.29 3.25
N ASP A 69 -7.23 -4.10 3.81
CA ASP A 69 -8.51 -3.38 3.81
C ASP A 69 -9.01 -3.07 2.40
N ARG A 70 -8.11 -2.59 1.53
CA ARG A 70 -8.46 -2.36 0.12
C ARG A 70 -8.93 -3.66 -0.54
N TRP A 71 -8.23 -4.77 -0.32
CA TRP A 71 -8.59 -6.07 -0.90
C TRP A 71 -9.92 -6.61 -0.37
N ARG A 72 -10.18 -6.51 0.94
CA ARG A 72 -11.44 -6.98 1.58
C ARG A 72 -12.69 -6.32 0.99
N VAL A 73 -12.56 -5.08 0.53
CA VAL A 73 -13.64 -4.31 -0.10
C VAL A 73 -13.96 -4.78 -1.52
N VAL A 74 -12.95 -5.27 -2.28
CA VAL A 74 -13.08 -5.63 -3.69
C VAL A 74 -14.23 -6.62 -3.98
N PRO A 75 -14.34 -7.79 -3.32
CA PRO A 75 -15.41 -8.75 -3.65
C PRO A 75 -16.81 -8.22 -3.31
N LEU A 76 -16.94 -7.31 -2.35
CA LEU A 76 -18.22 -6.69 -2.00
C LEU A 76 -18.65 -5.66 -3.04
N LEU A 77 -17.70 -4.86 -3.55
CA LEU A 77 -17.95 -3.93 -4.65
C LEU A 77 -18.42 -4.65 -5.92
N ILE A 78 -17.81 -5.79 -6.25
CA ILE A 78 -18.21 -6.59 -7.42
C ILE A 78 -19.59 -7.20 -7.27
N LYS A 79 -19.98 -7.55 -6.04
CA LYS A 79 -21.34 -8.01 -5.71
C LYS A 79 -22.38 -6.87 -5.71
N GLY A 80 -21.97 -5.62 -5.94
CA GLY A 80 -22.86 -4.46 -5.94
C GLY A 80 -23.33 -4.05 -4.55
N VAL A 81 -22.61 -4.43 -3.49
CA VAL A 81 -22.97 -4.07 -2.12
C VAL A 81 -22.86 -2.55 -1.93
N PRO A 82 -23.87 -1.85 -1.35
CA PRO A 82 -23.80 -0.42 -1.10
C PRO A 82 -22.62 -0.02 -0.20
N TYR A 83 -21.97 1.12 -0.45
CA TYR A 83 -20.76 1.53 0.28
C TYR A 83 -20.94 1.62 1.80
N ARG A 84 -22.13 2.02 2.25
CA ARG A 84 -22.46 2.07 3.67
C ARG A 84 -22.41 0.68 4.30
N GLU A 85 -23.00 -0.32 3.64
CA GLU A 85 -22.99 -1.70 4.11
C GLU A 85 -21.58 -2.30 4.05
N ILE A 86 -20.80 -1.98 3.00
CA ILE A 86 -19.38 -2.35 2.94
C ILE A 86 -18.62 -1.77 4.15
N HIS A 87 -18.86 -0.51 4.51
CA HIS A 87 -18.25 0.11 5.68
C HIS A 87 -18.66 -0.61 6.97
N GLU A 88 -19.95 -0.92 7.15
CA GLU A 88 -20.45 -1.64 8.33
C GLU A 88 -19.81 -3.04 8.45
N LEU A 89 -19.66 -3.77 7.34
CA LEU A 89 -19.07 -5.12 7.30
C LEU A 89 -17.55 -5.14 7.48
N THR A 90 -16.85 -4.14 6.95
CA THR A 90 -15.37 -4.17 6.85
C THR A 90 -14.67 -3.18 7.77
N GLN A 91 -15.40 -2.19 8.29
CA GLN A 91 -14.89 -1.01 8.99
C GLN A 91 -13.98 -0.10 8.15
N VAL A 92 -13.82 -0.38 6.86
CA VAL A 92 -13.04 0.44 5.93
C VAL A 92 -13.80 1.73 5.63
N SER A 93 -13.12 2.88 5.66
CA SER A 93 -13.77 4.17 5.44
C SER A 93 -14.41 4.29 4.05
N VAL A 94 -15.57 4.96 3.98
CA VAL A 94 -16.29 5.20 2.71
C VAL A 94 -15.40 5.88 1.66
N THR A 95 -14.50 6.78 2.08
CA THR A 95 -13.50 7.41 1.21
C THR A 95 -12.56 6.39 0.58
N THR A 96 -12.10 5.41 1.35
CA THR A 96 -11.24 4.33 0.84
C THR A 96 -12.02 3.42 -0.09
N ILE A 97 -13.25 3.04 0.27
CA ILE A 97 -14.16 2.24 -0.56
C ILE A 97 -14.34 2.90 -1.93
N GLY A 98 -14.65 4.21 -1.95
CA GLY A 98 -14.81 4.96 -3.20
C GLY A 98 -13.55 5.00 -4.07
N ARG A 99 -12.35 5.07 -3.46
CA ARG A 99 -11.07 4.98 -4.21
C ARG A 99 -10.86 3.60 -4.83
N VAL A 100 -11.18 2.54 -4.09
CA VAL A 100 -11.11 1.16 -4.60
C VAL A 100 -12.09 0.97 -5.77
N ALA A 101 -13.34 1.43 -5.64
CA ALA A 101 -14.35 1.36 -6.70
C ALA A 101 -13.90 2.07 -7.98
N ARG A 102 -13.40 3.31 -7.88
CA ARG A 102 -12.85 4.02 -9.04
C ARG A 102 -11.68 3.26 -9.69
N THR A 103 -10.84 2.61 -8.89
CA THR A 103 -9.68 1.84 -9.38
C THR A 103 -10.12 0.53 -10.05
N LEU A 104 -11.22 -0.09 -9.62
CA LEU A 104 -11.78 -1.25 -10.31
C LEU A 104 -12.29 -0.89 -11.71
N GLU A 105 -12.90 0.28 -11.88
CA GLU A 105 -13.44 0.74 -13.16
C GLU A 105 -12.36 1.31 -14.10
N HIS A 106 -11.39 2.08 -13.57
CA HIS A 106 -10.47 2.90 -14.38
C HIS A 106 -8.98 2.64 -14.07
N GLY A 107 -8.66 1.62 -13.27
CA GLY A 107 -7.29 1.29 -12.88
C GLY A 107 -6.57 0.38 -13.87
N ALA A 108 -5.41 -0.14 -13.45
CA ALA A 108 -4.57 -1.02 -14.27
C ALA A 108 -5.11 -2.46 -14.44
N GLY A 109 -6.33 -2.76 -13.97
CA GLY A 109 -6.95 -4.09 -14.07
C GLY A 109 -6.43 -5.16 -13.10
N GLY A 110 -5.46 -4.85 -12.24
CA GLY A 110 -4.83 -5.82 -11.33
C GLY A 110 -5.82 -6.53 -10.38
N TYR A 111 -6.80 -5.81 -9.82
CA TYR A 111 -7.82 -6.42 -8.96
C TYR A 111 -8.67 -7.47 -9.70
N ALA A 112 -9.10 -7.16 -10.94
CA ALA A 112 -9.90 -8.08 -11.74
C ALA A 112 -9.12 -9.34 -12.11
N THR A 113 -7.83 -9.20 -12.45
CA THR A 113 -6.95 -10.34 -12.70
C THR A 113 -6.80 -11.21 -11.46
N ALA A 114 -6.46 -10.63 -10.30
CA ALA A 114 -6.25 -11.39 -9.07
C ALA A 114 -7.49 -12.20 -8.65
N LEU A 115 -8.69 -11.63 -8.77
CA LEU A 115 -9.93 -12.34 -8.46
C LEU A 115 -10.22 -13.52 -9.39
N ARG A 116 -9.95 -13.35 -10.68
CA ARG A 116 -10.11 -14.43 -11.66
C ARG A 116 -9.18 -15.60 -11.35
N GLU A 117 -7.91 -15.32 -11.03
CA GLU A 117 -6.94 -16.35 -10.65
C GLU A 117 -7.34 -17.04 -9.33
N GLN A 118 -7.80 -16.28 -8.33
CA GLN A 118 -8.28 -16.84 -7.06
C GLN A 118 -9.47 -17.79 -7.26
N SER A 119 -10.40 -17.44 -8.15
CA SER A 119 -11.58 -18.27 -8.47
C SER A 119 -11.22 -19.55 -9.23
N ALA A 120 -10.07 -19.56 -9.93
CA ALA A 120 -9.58 -20.72 -10.68
C ALA A 120 -8.76 -21.69 -9.81
N ARG A 121 -8.30 -21.27 -8.63
CA ARG A 121 -7.53 -22.13 -7.72
C ARG A 121 -8.48 -23.10 -7.00
N PRO A 122 -8.19 -24.42 -6.98
CA PRO A 122 -8.94 -25.37 -6.16
C PRO A 122 -8.88 -24.91 -4.70
N VAL A 123 -10.03 -24.86 -4.03
CA VAL A 123 -10.10 -24.55 -2.61
C VAL A 123 -9.45 -25.72 -1.86
N GLU A 124 -8.24 -25.54 -1.35
CA GLU A 124 -7.69 -26.46 -0.36
C GLU A 124 -8.46 -26.24 0.95
N SER A 125 -9.35 -27.18 1.24
CA SER A 125 -10.05 -27.28 2.50
C SER A 125 -9.05 -27.57 3.62
N HIS A 126 -8.90 -26.64 4.55
CA HIS A 126 -8.37 -26.92 5.89
C HIS A 126 -9.52 -27.07 6.88
#